data_AF-A0A256WP02-F1
#
_entry.id   AF-A0A256WP02-F1
#
_cell.length_a   1.000
_cell.length_b   1.000
_cell.length_c   1.000
_cell.angle_alpha   90.00
_cell.angle_beta   90.00
_cell.angle_gamma   90.00
#
_symmetry.space_group_name_H-M   'P 1'
#
loop_
_entity.id
_entity.type
_entity.pdbx_description
1 polymer ?
#
loop_
_entity_poly.entity_id
_entity_poly.type
_entity_poly.pdbx_seq_one_letter_code
_entity_poly.pdbx_strand_id
1 'polypeptide(L)'
;MHKFLTLLFAGIILSGFSQSIEQKAAEIHQKVFTIDSHTDTPLKFFNGDYDIGVEHDGRKGEGRVDIPRMEKGGLDAVFFAVFYWLRRKR
;
A
#
# COMPACT_ATOMS: atom_id res chain seq x y z
N MET A 1 -37.67 35.21 0.99
CA MET A 1 -37.10 34.16 0.12
C MET A 1 -35.60 33.96 0.32
N HIS A 2 -34.79 35.01 0.52
CA HIS A 2 -33.34 34.85 0.74
C HIS A 2 -32.96 34.08 2.02
N LYS A 3 -33.64 34.30 3.16
CA LYS A 3 -33.33 33.61 4.42
C LYS A 3 -33.47 32.08 4.36
N PHE A 4 -34.41 31.57 3.56
CA PHE A 4 -34.57 30.13 3.31
C PHE A 4 -33.42 29.56 2.47
N LEU A 5 -32.96 30.32 1.47
CA LEU A 5 -31.82 29.93 0.64
C LEU A 5 -30.51 29.91 1.45
N THR A 6 -30.35 30.84 2.40
CA THR A 6 -29.18 30.89 3.28
C THR A 6 -29.12 29.72 4.26
N LEU A 7 -30.28 29.31 4.82
CA LEU A 7 -30.39 28.15 5.70
C LEU A 7 -30.09 26.83 4.97
N LEU A 8 -30.53 26.71 3.72
CA LEU A 8 -30.24 25.54 2.89
C LEU A 8 -28.73 25.42 2.56
N PHE A 9 -28.09 26.55 2.28
CA PHE A 9 -26.65 26.61 2.01
C PHE A 9 -25.81 26.26 3.25
N ALA A 10 -26.23 26.72 4.44
CA ALA A 10 -25.57 26.38 5.70
C ALA A 10 -25.68 24.88 6.04
N GLY A 11 -26.82 24.24 5.73
CA GLY A 11 -27.02 22.80 5.94
C GLY A 11 -26.12 21.91 5.09
N ILE A 12 -25.81 22.32 3.85
CA ILE A 12 -24.90 21.62 2.93
C ILE A 12 -23.44 21.74 3.39
N ILE A 13 -23.06 22.89 3.96
CA ILE A 13 -21.71 23.09 4.49
C ILE A 13 -21.47 22.18 5.72
N LEU A 14 -22.48 22.00 6.59
CA LEU A 14 -22.33 21.17 7.80
C LEU A 14 -22.17 19.67 7.51
N SER A 15 -22.77 19.15 6.43
CA SER A 15 -22.67 17.72 6.07
C SER A 15 -21.36 17.34 5.36
N GLY A 16 -20.60 18.33 4.87
CA GLY A 16 -19.34 18.11 4.14
C GLY A 16 -18.09 17.87 5.02
N PHE A 17 -18.19 17.96 6.34
CA PHE A 17 -17.04 17.91 7.25
C PHE A 17 -16.69 16.52 7.82
N SER A 18 -17.43 15.47 7.46
CA SER A 18 -17.12 14.12 7.95
C SER A 18 -16.03 13.46 7.09
N GLN A 19 -14.79 13.45 7.59
CA GLN A 19 -13.69 12.73 6.95
C GLN A 19 -13.99 11.23 6.92
N SER A 20 -13.83 10.59 5.76
CA SER A 20 -13.99 9.14 5.63
C SER A 20 -12.84 8.41 6.33
N ILE A 21 -13.06 7.14 6.69
CA ILE A 21 -12.02 6.32 7.32
C ILE A 21 -10.83 6.15 6.38
N GLU A 22 -11.08 6.02 5.08
CA GLU A 22 -10.06 5.91 4.03
C GLU A 22 -9.22 7.18 3.93
N GLN A 23 -9.86 8.35 4.00
CA GLN A 23 -9.17 9.64 4.01
C GLN A 23 -8.27 9.77 5.25
N LYS A 24 -8.78 9.36 6.42
CA LYS A 24 -8.00 9.39 7.66
C LYS A 24 -6.84 8.40 7.63
N ALA A 25 -7.06 7.20 7.10
CA ALA A 25 -6.02 6.20 6.93
C ALA A 25 -4.93 6.69 5.97
N ALA A 26 -5.31 7.25 4.82
CA ALA A 26 -4.37 7.81 3.86
C ALA A 26 -3.55 8.96 4.46
N GLU A 27 -4.17 9.83 5.26
CA GLU A 27 -3.47 10.92 5.95
C GLU A 27 -2.44 10.39 6.95
N ILE A 28 -2.78 9.38 7.74
CA ILE A 28 -1.84 8.74 8.67
C ILE A 28 -0.71 8.08 7.88
N HIS A 29 -1.05 7.31 6.85
CA HIS A 29 -0.10 6.57 6.01
C HIS A 29 0.95 7.47 5.38
N GLN A 30 0.57 8.67 4.93
CA GLN A 30 1.50 9.66 4.37
C GLN A 30 2.43 10.32 5.41
N LYS A 31 2.15 10.18 6.71
CA LYS A 31 2.90 10.83 7.81
C LYS A 31 3.81 9.88 8.57
N VAL A 32 3.69 8.57 8.35
CA VAL A 32 4.43 7.54 9.08
C VAL A 32 5.45 6.88 8.17
N PHE A 33 6.53 6.37 8.77
CA PHE A 33 7.46 5.49 8.09
C PHE A 33 6.92 4.06 8.15
N THR A 34 6.66 3.45 6.99
CA THR A 34 6.04 2.13 6.90
C THR A 34 7.10 1.05 6.69
N ILE A 35 6.98 -0.02 7.46
CA ILE A 35 7.92 -1.15 7.37
C ILE A 35 7.18 -2.47 7.41
N ASP A 36 7.45 -3.31 6.40
CA ASP A 36 7.03 -4.70 6.39
C ASP A 36 8.12 -5.56 7.05
N SER A 37 7.73 -6.37 8.04
CA SER A 37 8.64 -7.22 8.81
C SER A 37 9.05 -8.50 8.09
N HIS A 38 8.37 -8.88 7.00
CA HIS A 38 8.71 -10.12 6.31
C HIS A 38 8.17 -10.17 4.87
N THR A 39 9.07 -10.36 3.90
CA THR A 39 8.67 -10.70 2.53
C THR A 39 9.54 -11.78 1.90
N ASP A 40 8.86 -12.69 1.20
CA ASP A 40 9.44 -13.80 0.42
C ASP A 40 9.88 -13.37 -0.99
N THR A 41 9.79 -12.08 -1.34
CA THR A 41 10.24 -11.55 -2.64
C THR A 41 11.65 -12.03 -3.04
N PRO A 42 12.64 -12.18 -2.13
CA PRO A 42 13.95 -12.71 -2.49
C PRO A 42 13.94 -14.11 -3.12
N LEU A 43 12.90 -14.93 -2.86
CA LEU A 43 12.77 -16.23 -3.51
C LEU A 43 12.61 -16.13 -5.03
N LYS A 44 12.16 -14.97 -5.55
CA LYS A 44 12.04 -14.71 -6.99
C LYS A 44 13.38 -14.35 -7.63
N PHE A 45 14.36 -13.87 -6.86
CA PHE A 45 15.65 -13.46 -7.40
C PHE A 45 16.53 -14.65 -7.81
N PHE A 46 16.21 -15.87 -7.36
CA PHE A 46 17.02 -17.07 -7.61
C PHE A 46 17.29 -17.36 -9.09
N ASN A 47 16.31 -17.11 -9.95
CA ASN A 47 16.42 -17.43 -11.37
C ASN A 47 16.99 -16.27 -12.22
N GLY A 48 17.24 -15.09 -11.62
CA GLY A 48 17.77 -13.91 -12.31
C GLY A 48 16.78 -13.16 -13.20
N ASP A 49 15.63 -13.76 -13.54
CA ASP A 49 14.63 -13.16 -14.44
C ASP A 49 13.74 -12.10 -13.77
N TYR A 50 13.81 -11.95 -12.45
CA TYR A 50 12.96 -11.03 -11.69
C TYR A 50 13.66 -9.69 -11.47
N ASP A 51 13.14 -8.63 -12.09
CA ASP A 51 13.64 -7.28 -11.93
C ASP A 51 12.76 -6.47 -10.96
N ILE A 52 13.19 -6.31 -9.71
CA ILE A 52 12.45 -5.55 -8.70
C ILE A 52 12.21 -4.07 -9.10
N GLY A 53 12.95 -3.53 -10.08
CA GLY A 53 12.80 -2.19 -10.60
C GLY A 53 11.60 -2.01 -11.54
N VAL A 54 10.98 -3.10 -12.02
CA VAL A 54 9.79 -3.02 -12.89
C VAL A 54 8.51 -3.35 -12.12
N GLU A 55 7.41 -2.76 -12.58
CA GLU A 55 6.10 -3.05 -12.03
C GLU A 55 5.57 -4.37 -12.58
N HIS A 56 5.28 -5.32 -11.69
CA HIS A 56 4.77 -6.64 -12.06
C HIS A 56 3.27 -6.81 -11.78
N ASP A 57 2.63 -7.75 -12.49
CA ASP A 57 1.24 -8.11 -12.22
C ASP A 57 1.16 -9.12 -11.06
N GLY A 58 0.85 -8.60 -9.87
CA GLY A 58 0.68 -9.42 -8.67
C GLY A 58 -0.41 -10.50 -8.74
N ARG A 59 -1.32 -10.44 -9.73
CA ARG A 59 -2.34 -11.47 -9.94
C ARG A 59 -1.84 -12.64 -10.79
N LYS A 60 -0.74 -12.46 -11.53
CA LYS A 60 -0.12 -13.49 -12.39
C LYS A 60 0.98 -14.30 -11.70
N GLY A 61 1.15 -14.14 -10.38
CA GLY A 61 2.18 -14.85 -9.62
C GLY A 61 3.59 -14.27 -9.81
N GLU A 62 3.69 -13.10 -10.42
CA GLU A 62 4.92 -12.33 -10.67
C GLU A 62 5.38 -11.54 -9.42
N GLY A 63 5.13 -12.05 -8.21
CA GLY A 63 5.51 -11.34 -6.98
C GLY A 63 4.57 -10.20 -6.57
N ARG A 64 4.63 -9.82 -5.29
CA ARG A 64 3.73 -8.82 -4.68
C ARG A 64 4.43 -7.52 -4.30
N VAL A 65 5.75 -7.52 -4.29
CA VAL A 65 6.57 -6.37 -3.90
C VAL A 65 7.58 -6.10 -5.02
N ASP A 66 7.52 -4.90 -5.56
CA ASP A 66 8.50 -4.29 -6.44
C ASP A 66 8.59 -2.79 -6.11
N ILE A 67 9.68 -2.14 -6.53
CA ILE A 67 9.95 -0.74 -6.21
C ILE A 67 8.79 0.16 -6.68
N PRO A 68 8.27 0.03 -7.91
CA PRO A 68 7.15 0.88 -8.35
C PRO A 68 5.89 0.72 -7.50
N ARG A 69 5.53 -0.50 -7.05
CA ARG A 69 4.37 -0.68 -6.16
C ARG A 69 4.65 -0.26 -4.72
N MET A 70 5.89 -0.35 -4.25
CA MET A 70 6.28 0.22 -2.96
C MET A 70 6.10 1.74 -2.96
N GLU A 71 6.55 2.43 -4.01
CA GLU A 71 6.36 3.88 -4.16
C GLU A 71 4.87 4.26 -4.26
N LYS A 72 4.09 3.57 -5.09
CA LYS A 72 2.64 3.82 -5.23
C LYS A 72 1.85 3.52 -3.95
N GLY A 73 2.26 2.48 -3.22
CA GLY A 73 1.62 2.02 -2.00
C GLY A 73 2.10 2.73 -0.74
N GLY A 74 3.16 3.55 -0.81
CA GLY A 74 3.80 4.16 0.35
C GLY A 74 4.40 3.15 1.32
N LEU A 75 5.11 2.14 0.81
CA LEU A 75 5.87 1.17 1.59
C LEU A 75 7.36 1.55 1.59
N ASP A 76 7.87 2.09 2.70
CA ASP A 76 9.21 2.69 2.75
C ASP A 76 10.33 1.65 2.92
N ALA A 77 10.06 0.58 3.68
CA ALA A 77 11.04 -0.45 3.96
C ALA A 77 10.43 -1.84 4.06
N VAL A 78 11.25 -2.84 3.75
CA VAL A 78 10.89 -4.26 3.88
C VAL A 78 12.05 -5.06 4.42
N PHE A 79 11.77 -6.00 5.32
CA PHE A 79 12.73 -7.02 5.72
C PHE A 79 12.64 -8.21 4.77
N PHE A 80 13.70 -8.39 3.97
CA PHE A 80 13.84 -9.52 3.07
C PHE A 80 14.11 -10.82 3.81
N ALA A 81 13.24 -11.80 3.59
CA ALA A 81 13.39 -13.12 4.17
C ALA A 81 14.56 -13.87 3.51
N VAL A 82 15.51 -14.31 4.33
CA VAL A 82 16.49 -15.33 3.94
C VAL A 82 15.94 -16.68 4.36
N PHE A 83 15.20 -17.30 3.47
CA PHE A 83 14.50 -18.55 3.75
C PHE A 83 15.19 -19.74 3.09
N TYR A 84 15.38 -20.81 3.87
CA TYR A 84 15.90 -22.09 3.38
C TYR A 84 15.07 -23.24 3.97
N TRP A 85 14.67 -24.18 3.13
CA TRP A 85 14.00 -25.41 3.59
C TRP A 85 15.03 -26.44 4.04
N LEU A 86 14.78 -27.06 5.20
CA LEU A 86 15.55 -28.23 5.60
C LEU A 86 15.25 -29.39 4.66
N ARG A 87 16.24 -29.78 3.85
CA ARG A 87 16.14 -30.93 2.96
C ARG A 87 16.34 -32.21 3.77
N ARG A 88 15.25 -32.92 4.10
CA ARG A 88 15.36 -34.28 4.65
C ARG A 88 15.95 -35.21 3.59
N LYS A 89 17.15 -35.73 3.83
CA LYS A 89 17.67 -36.88 3.07
C LYS A 89 16.74 -38.06 3.34
N ARG A 90 16.19 -38.65 2.26
CA ARG A 90 15.71 -40.02 2.30
C ARG A 90 16.88 -40.97 2.42
#